data_AF-A0A954Y656-F1
#
_entry.id   AF-A0A954Y656-F1
#
_cell.length_a   1.000
_cell.length_b   1.000
_cell.length_c   1.000
_cell.angle_alpha   90.00
_cell.angle_beta   90.00
_cell.angle_gamma   90.00
#
_symmetry.space_group_name_H-M   'P 1'
#
loop_
_entity.id
_entity.type
_entity.pdbx_description
1 polymer ?
#
loop_
_entity_poly.entity_id
_entity_poly.type
_entity_poly.pdbx_seq_one_letter_code
_entity_poly.pdbx_strand_id
1 'polypeptide(L)'
;MRRLTRFGLFSLLAATLCAPQSYAAAPYSPVPVVGPPTVGPGVVAPRHVYGKEFSHDIDLSIALGGPDPQQVINWDGVGGVIDGIDYSGATPFELQVDAIANQRDALFRNVMRDDAHLVYSIDDMITVYTGGGPAPFSIPHAGPITLLPSGQTIGGSGEVSMEMAGAFAPPSTHLLWASQPEVSKMPLPEDVDGLELWGPEPVKVEEGGVFIGDADKFSQELDSVSGVSVWNASGSPYVFHPMIVSAVESLLGPIPFTAFLPYDQQEGRNAINLDALMVLDSAGRPDEFDLEFLPPLSEDLTDQAGRPLDFNEHRDTIIFSIRQIIDPIDPDGYYATGSELFVLDSLSGASFLVHGGHVWDQAYALSELGFKLDDQEDVRGVLDINALEAIGDGQEIPVGPCPGDFNGDHVVNAADYTLWRDNLGSSDETLINSNGLLDGVINHDDYLVWRNHYGTICPSPILAATTGSVPEPVACLLLGLASVALCWTRARA
;
A
#
# COMPACT_ATOMS: atom_id res chain seq x y z
N MET A 1 -9.97 -70.81 3.29
CA MET A 1 -11.02 -69.86 3.78
C MET A 1 -10.29 -68.59 4.17
N ARG A 2 -10.52 -67.37 3.66
CA ARG A 2 -11.40 -66.79 2.64
C ARG A 2 -10.61 -65.61 2.01
N ARG A 3 -10.82 -65.50 0.69
CA ARG A 3 -10.45 -64.54 -0.37
C ARG A 3 -10.00 -63.11 -0.01
N LEU A 4 -9.04 -62.65 -0.83
CA LEU A 4 -8.80 -61.25 -1.22
C LEU A 4 -10.09 -60.53 -1.65
N THR A 5 -10.18 -59.24 -1.33
CA THR A 5 -10.97 -58.25 -2.08
C THR A 5 -10.26 -56.90 -2.06
N ARG A 6 -9.91 -56.43 -3.27
CA ARG A 6 -9.52 -55.05 -3.58
C ARG A 6 -10.70 -54.12 -3.31
N PHE A 7 -10.47 -52.94 -2.77
CA PHE A 7 -11.25 -51.74 -3.06
C PHE A 7 -10.29 -50.56 -3.13
N GLY A 8 -10.00 -50.12 -4.36
CA GLY A 8 -9.55 -48.76 -4.61
C GLY A 8 -10.78 -47.88 -4.65
N LEU A 9 -10.70 -46.71 -4.03
CA LEU A 9 -11.63 -45.61 -4.24
C LEU A 9 -10.85 -44.52 -4.96
N PHE A 10 -11.05 -44.44 -6.27
CA PHE A 10 -10.80 -43.24 -7.04
C PHE A 10 -11.92 -42.27 -6.69
N SER A 11 -11.60 -41.16 -6.01
CA SER A 11 -12.48 -40.00 -5.98
C SER A 11 -12.35 -39.30 -7.33
N LEU A 12 -13.34 -39.48 -8.20
CA LEU A 12 -13.51 -38.63 -9.37
C LEU A 12 -13.88 -37.23 -8.87
N LEU A 13 -12.95 -36.29 -8.96
CA LEU A 13 -13.27 -34.86 -8.96
C LEU A 13 -14.10 -34.60 -10.23
N ALA A 14 -15.36 -34.19 -10.05
CA ALA A 14 -16.16 -33.68 -11.15
C ALA A 14 -15.60 -32.29 -11.50
N ALA A 15 -14.69 -32.24 -12.48
CA ALA A 15 -14.32 -30.98 -13.12
C ALA A 15 -15.54 -30.46 -13.89
N THR A 16 -16.33 -29.61 -13.23
CA THR A 16 -17.22 -28.68 -13.93
C THR A 16 -16.34 -27.76 -14.75
N LEU A 17 -16.28 -28.01 -16.07
CA LEU A 17 -15.76 -27.07 -17.06
C LEU A 17 -16.65 -25.81 -17.01
N CYS A 18 -16.31 -24.88 -16.12
CA CYS A 18 -16.74 -23.50 -16.26
C CYS A 18 -16.02 -22.95 -17.49
N ALA A 19 -16.76 -22.43 -18.47
CA ALA A 19 -16.15 -21.67 -19.55
C ALA A 19 -15.45 -20.45 -18.93
N PRO A 20 -14.22 -20.08 -19.35
CA PRO A 20 -13.56 -18.91 -18.82
C PRO A 20 -14.46 -17.70 -19.08
N GLN A 21 -14.88 -17.03 -18.02
CA GLN A 21 -15.50 -15.72 -18.16
C GLN A 21 -14.43 -14.80 -18.74
N SER A 22 -14.63 -14.34 -19.97
CA SER A 22 -13.79 -13.30 -20.56
C SER A 22 -14.09 -11.99 -19.84
N TYR A 23 -13.35 -11.73 -18.78
CA TYR A 23 -13.26 -10.42 -18.18
C TYR A 23 -12.52 -9.51 -19.17
N ALA A 24 -13.18 -8.48 -19.69
CA ALA A 24 -12.54 -7.49 -20.54
C ALA A 24 -11.69 -6.57 -19.65
N ALA A 25 -10.46 -6.98 -19.33
CA ALA A 25 -9.56 -6.30 -18.39
C ALA A 25 -9.65 -4.78 -18.52
N ALA A 26 -9.83 -4.10 -17.39
CA ALA A 26 -9.67 -2.65 -17.37
C ALA A 26 -8.22 -2.35 -17.78
N PRO A 27 -7.99 -1.48 -18.77
CA PRO A 27 -6.64 -1.24 -19.27
C PRO A 27 -5.81 -0.59 -18.16
N TYR A 28 -4.67 -1.19 -17.83
CA TYR A 28 -3.66 -0.58 -16.96
C TYR A 28 -3.18 0.74 -17.57
N SER A 29 -3.20 1.80 -16.77
CA SER A 29 -2.57 3.07 -17.09
C SER A 29 -1.44 3.33 -16.09
N PRO A 30 -0.17 3.40 -16.53
CA PRO A 30 0.95 3.73 -15.64
C PRO A 30 0.67 5.01 -14.86
N VAL A 31 0.96 4.98 -13.56
CA VAL A 31 0.72 6.14 -12.69
C VAL A 31 1.91 7.09 -12.81
N PRO A 32 1.70 8.36 -13.14
CA PRO A 32 2.81 9.30 -13.25
C PRO A 32 3.52 9.54 -11.92
N VAL A 33 4.85 9.63 -11.96
CA VAL A 33 5.67 10.02 -10.79
C VAL A 33 5.56 11.53 -10.58
N VAL A 34 4.83 11.95 -9.54
CA VAL A 34 4.64 13.37 -9.21
C VAL A 34 5.70 13.91 -8.24
N GLY A 35 6.48 13.02 -7.61
CA GLY A 35 7.59 13.35 -6.71
C GLY A 35 7.78 12.29 -5.63
N PRO A 36 8.83 12.40 -4.79
CA PRO A 36 9.03 11.47 -3.68
C PRO A 36 7.86 11.55 -2.67
N PRO A 37 7.50 10.45 -2.00
CA PRO A 37 6.42 10.47 -1.03
C PRO A 37 6.71 11.48 0.09
N THR A 38 5.65 12.13 0.55
CA THR A 38 5.70 13.19 1.57
C THR A 38 4.89 12.78 2.79
N VAL A 39 5.40 13.03 3.99
CA VAL A 39 4.63 12.81 5.22
C VAL A 39 3.77 14.02 5.57
N GLY A 40 2.59 13.76 6.12
CA GLY A 40 1.64 14.78 6.52
C GLY A 40 0.30 14.18 6.95
N PRO A 41 -0.64 15.02 7.40
CA PRO A 41 -1.91 14.58 7.98
C PRO A 41 -2.97 14.15 6.96
N GLY A 42 -2.76 14.42 5.67
CA GLY A 42 -3.66 13.97 4.61
C GLY A 42 -3.33 12.55 4.15
N VAL A 43 -4.14 12.06 3.21
CA VAL A 43 -4.10 10.68 2.73
C VAL A 43 -4.04 10.72 1.21
N VAL A 44 -2.93 10.27 0.63
CA VAL A 44 -2.80 10.14 -0.82
C VAL A 44 -3.77 9.08 -1.36
N ALA A 45 -4.45 9.37 -2.47
CA ALA A 45 -5.36 8.43 -3.10
C ALA A 45 -4.57 7.30 -3.81
N PRO A 46 -5.10 6.06 -3.91
CA PRO A 46 -4.42 4.93 -4.54
C PRO A 46 -3.89 5.22 -5.95
N ARG A 47 -4.68 5.94 -6.76
CA ARG A 47 -4.34 6.34 -8.13
C ARG A 47 -3.18 7.35 -8.24
N HIS A 48 -2.76 7.99 -7.15
CA HIS A 48 -1.63 8.93 -7.13
C HIS A 48 -0.36 8.31 -6.53
N VAL A 49 -0.44 7.08 -6.05
CA VAL A 49 0.74 6.30 -5.62
C VAL A 49 1.21 5.53 -6.83
N TYR A 50 2.46 5.74 -7.23
CA TYR A 50 3.04 5.13 -8.43
C TYR A 50 3.78 3.83 -8.10
N GLY A 51 3.98 2.96 -9.10
CA GLY A 51 4.73 1.71 -8.93
C GLY A 51 4.13 0.76 -7.89
N LYS A 52 2.81 0.53 -7.94
CA LYS A 52 2.12 -0.36 -7.01
C LYS A 52 2.09 -1.79 -7.54
N GLU A 53 2.43 -2.75 -6.69
CA GLU A 53 2.47 -4.18 -7.01
C GLU A 53 1.82 -5.01 -5.89
N PHE A 54 1.12 -6.11 -6.21
CA PHE A 54 0.53 -7.06 -5.23
C PHE A 54 0.59 -8.49 -5.72
N SER A 55 0.57 -9.44 -4.80
CA SER A 55 0.12 -10.81 -5.06
C SER A 55 -1.25 -11.06 -4.42
N HIS A 56 -1.85 -12.20 -4.75
CA HIS A 56 -3.15 -12.64 -4.23
C HIS A 56 -3.26 -14.16 -4.39
N ASP A 57 -4.25 -14.79 -3.75
CA ASP A 57 -4.30 -16.24 -3.70
C ASP A 57 -4.49 -16.93 -5.07
N ILE A 58 -3.84 -18.10 -5.14
CA ILE A 58 -3.29 -18.89 -6.25
C ILE A 58 -2.23 -18.20 -7.14
N ASP A 59 -2.04 -16.87 -7.03
CA ASP A 59 -1.36 -16.00 -8.00
C ASP A 59 -1.90 -16.21 -9.43
N LEU A 60 -2.39 -15.18 -10.11
CA LEU A 60 -3.03 -15.35 -11.43
C LEU A 60 -2.38 -14.48 -12.48
N SER A 61 -1.99 -15.07 -13.61
CA SER A 61 -1.70 -14.26 -14.80
C SER A 61 -2.99 -13.60 -15.30
N ILE A 62 -2.97 -12.27 -15.42
CA ILE A 62 -4.01 -11.48 -16.07
C ILE A 62 -4.01 -11.75 -17.58
N ALA A 63 -2.86 -12.09 -18.17
CA ALA A 63 -2.74 -12.41 -19.60
C ALA A 63 -3.34 -13.78 -19.97
N LEU A 64 -3.18 -14.79 -19.10
CA LEU A 64 -3.63 -16.17 -19.36
C LEU A 64 -4.94 -16.54 -18.65
N GLY A 65 -5.34 -15.80 -17.61
CA GLY A 65 -6.58 -15.98 -16.87
C GLY A 65 -6.61 -17.26 -16.03
N GLY A 66 -5.47 -17.69 -15.49
CA GLY A 66 -5.36 -18.90 -14.68
C GLY A 66 -4.15 -18.87 -13.73
N PRO A 67 -4.03 -19.89 -12.86
CA PRO A 67 -2.97 -20.02 -11.86
C PRO A 67 -1.58 -19.86 -12.46
N ASP A 68 -0.81 -18.96 -11.86
CA ASP A 68 0.57 -18.64 -12.19
C ASP A 68 1.31 -18.30 -10.87
N PRO A 69 1.65 -19.31 -10.07
CA PRO A 69 2.40 -19.11 -8.81
C PRO A 69 3.58 -18.19 -9.03
N GLN A 70 3.82 -17.26 -8.11
CA GLN A 70 4.92 -16.29 -8.15
C GLN A 70 4.74 -15.11 -9.09
N GLN A 71 3.56 -14.97 -9.71
CA GLN A 71 3.20 -13.81 -10.51
C GLN A 71 2.64 -12.69 -9.62
N VAL A 72 3.39 -11.59 -9.53
CA VAL A 72 2.94 -10.33 -8.93
C VAL A 72 2.21 -9.47 -9.98
N ILE A 73 1.21 -8.70 -9.56
CA ILE A 73 0.35 -7.88 -10.40
C ILE A 73 0.60 -6.40 -10.15
N ASN A 74 0.74 -5.63 -11.21
CA ASN A 74 0.80 -4.17 -11.12
C ASN A 74 -0.62 -3.61 -11.16
N TRP A 75 -0.91 -2.57 -10.37
CA TRP A 75 -2.20 -1.87 -10.46
C TRP A 75 -2.11 -0.35 -10.48
N ASP A 76 -3.02 0.25 -11.24
CA ASP A 76 -3.03 1.70 -11.47
C ASP A 76 -3.79 2.50 -10.40
N GLY A 77 -4.49 1.83 -9.49
CA GLY A 77 -5.30 2.47 -8.44
C GLY A 77 -6.66 2.97 -8.92
N VAL A 78 -7.04 2.66 -10.17
CA VAL A 78 -8.38 2.86 -10.73
C VAL A 78 -8.97 1.56 -11.30
N GLY A 79 -8.37 0.42 -10.92
CA GLY A 79 -8.81 -0.95 -11.21
C GLY A 79 -8.25 -1.58 -12.49
N GLY A 80 -7.32 -0.93 -13.18
CA GLY A 80 -6.55 -1.51 -14.27
C GLY A 80 -5.33 -2.26 -13.75
N VAL A 81 -5.09 -3.45 -14.31
CA VAL A 81 -4.01 -4.36 -13.89
C VAL A 81 -3.24 -4.93 -15.07
N ILE A 82 -1.98 -5.28 -14.84
CA ILE A 82 -1.12 -6.02 -15.78
C ILE A 82 -0.14 -6.91 -15.01
N ASP A 83 0.25 -8.04 -15.60
CA ASP A 83 1.30 -8.92 -15.05
C ASP A 83 2.59 -8.12 -14.79
N GLY A 84 3.03 -8.14 -13.53
CA GLY A 84 4.27 -7.53 -13.03
C GLY A 84 5.44 -8.50 -13.06
N ILE A 85 6.25 -8.49 -12.00
CA ILE A 85 7.35 -9.43 -11.78
C ILE A 85 6.80 -10.85 -11.63
N ASP A 86 7.50 -11.82 -12.21
CA ASP A 86 7.23 -13.23 -12.05
C ASP A 86 8.50 -13.89 -11.49
N TYR A 87 8.43 -14.40 -10.25
CA TYR A 87 9.59 -15.03 -9.60
C TYR A 87 9.76 -16.51 -10.00
N SER A 88 8.98 -17.02 -10.96
CA SER A 88 9.10 -18.37 -11.49
C SER A 88 10.55 -18.76 -11.80
N GLY A 89 11.01 -19.83 -11.16
CA GLY A 89 12.36 -20.36 -11.34
C GLY A 89 13.46 -19.63 -10.55
N ALA A 90 13.14 -18.60 -9.77
CA ALA A 90 14.07 -18.01 -8.79
C ALA A 90 14.38 -19.03 -7.67
N THR A 91 13.36 -19.78 -7.23
CA THR A 91 13.50 -20.83 -6.20
C THR A 91 13.18 -22.20 -6.80
N PRO A 92 13.55 -23.33 -6.13
CA PRO A 92 13.14 -24.66 -6.57
C PRO A 92 11.69 -25.01 -6.19
N PHE A 93 10.95 -24.07 -5.58
CA PHE A 93 9.58 -24.23 -5.12
C PHE A 93 8.65 -23.45 -6.05
N GLU A 94 7.45 -23.98 -6.29
CA GLU A 94 6.39 -23.37 -7.10
C GLU A 94 5.24 -23.02 -6.14
N LEU A 95 5.56 -22.20 -5.15
CA LEU A 95 4.67 -21.74 -4.07
C LEU A 95 4.28 -20.29 -4.31
N GLN A 96 3.16 -19.89 -3.71
CA GLN A 96 2.60 -18.56 -3.84
C GLN A 96 3.51 -17.51 -3.24
N VAL A 97 3.37 -16.26 -3.68
CA VAL A 97 4.05 -15.12 -3.06
C VAL A 97 3.18 -14.55 -1.95
N ASP A 98 3.55 -14.81 -0.70
CA ASP A 98 2.79 -14.36 0.47
C ASP A 98 3.06 -12.89 0.77
N ALA A 99 4.31 -12.46 0.59
CA ALA A 99 4.75 -11.10 0.88
C ALA A 99 5.70 -10.59 -0.18
N ILE A 100 5.69 -9.29 -0.45
CA ILE A 100 6.70 -8.59 -1.27
C ILE A 100 7.15 -7.33 -0.56
N ALA A 101 8.37 -6.92 -0.83
CA ALA A 101 8.90 -5.63 -0.40
C ALA A 101 10.05 -5.20 -1.32
N ASN A 102 10.35 -3.92 -1.32
CA ASN A 102 11.58 -3.39 -1.85
C ASN A 102 12.61 -3.26 -0.70
N GLN A 103 13.90 -3.34 -1.02
CA GLN A 103 14.95 -3.31 -0.01
C GLN A 103 15.01 -2.02 0.82
N ARG A 104 14.25 -0.95 0.55
CA ARG A 104 14.33 0.31 1.31
C ARG A 104 13.06 0.75 1.98
N ASP A 105 11.93 0.20 1.55
CA ASP A 105 10.58 0.73 1.55
C ASP A 105 10.43 2.23 1.70
N ALA A 106 9.72 2.80 0.74
CA ALA A 106 9.38 4.19 0.88
C ALA A 106 8.62 4.41 2.20
N LEU A 107 9.02 5.43 2.95
CA LEU A 107 8.43 5.74 4.26
C LEU A 107 8.62 4.68 5.36
N PHE A 108 9.44 3.63 5.20
CA PHE A 108 9.75 2.67 6.29
C PHE A 108 10.13 3.37 7.61
N ARG A 109 11.10 4.31 7.53
CA ARG A 109 11.57 5.07 8.69
C ARG A 109 10.47 5.95 9.28
N ASN A 110 9.52 6.37 8.45
CA ASN A 110 8.42 7.22 8.86
C ASN A 110 7.34 6.42 9.59
N VAL A 111 7.06 5.19 9.15
CA VAL A 111 6.24 4.21 9.90
C VAL A 111 6.87 3.93 11.26
N MET A 112 8.18 3.64 11.31
CA MET A 112 8.91 3.44 12.58
C MET A 112 8.91 4.67 13.52
N ARG A 113 8.69 5.87 12.99
CA ARG A 113 8.55 7.12 13.77
C ARG A 113 7.11 7.49 14.08
N ASP A 114 6.14 6.71 13.60
CA ASP A 114 4.71 7.00 13.70
C ASP A 114 4.31 8.33 13.04
N ASP A 115 4.95 8.65 11.89
CA ASP A 115 4.74 9.88 11.12
C ASP A 115 4.44 9.67 9.61
N ALA A 116 4.29 8.42 9.16
CA ALA A 116 3.61 8.04 7.90
C ALA A 116 2.44 7.10 8.24
N HIS A 117 1.43 7.03 7.38
CA HIS A 117 0.30 6.13 7.60
C HIS A 117 0.68 4.71 7.19
N LEU A 118 0.28 3.72 8.00
CA LEU A 118 0.45 2.30 7.72
C LEU A 118 -0.75 1.84 6.91
N VAL A 119 -0.53 1.26 5.73
CA VAL A 119 -1.57 0.55 4.98
C VAL A 119 -1.39 -0.95 5.20
N TYR A 120 -2.49 -1.69 5.13
CA TYR A 120 -2.47 -3.14 5.30
C TYR A 120 -3.67 -3.79 4.61
N SER A 121 -3.52 -5.05 4.23
CA SER A 121 -4.63 -5.93 3.85
C SER A 121 -4.87 -6.98 4.95
N ILE A 122 -5.88 -7.82 4.74
CA ILE A 122 -6.20 -8.92 5.65
C ILE A 122 -6.41 -10.21 4.86
N ASP A 123 -6.05 -11.33 5.49
CA ASP A 123 -6.26 -12.68 4.95
C ASP A 123 -7.76 -12.92 4.70
N ASP A 124 -8.09 -13.59 3.59
CA ASP A 124 -9.46 -13.99 3.31
C ASP A 124 -9.89 -15.19 4.18
N MET A 125 -8.96 -15.98 4.71
CA MET A 125 -9.22 -17.25 5.37
C MET A 125 -8.63 -17.30 6.78
N ILE A 126 -9.41 -16.83 7.75
CA ILE A 126 -8.99 -16.80 9.17
C ILE A 126 -9.65 -17.91 10.00
N THR A 127 -9.15 -18.13 11.22
CA THR A 127 -9.86 -18.93 12.23
C THR A 127 -10.64 -18.05 13.21
N VAL A 128 -11.93 -18.36 13.35
CA VAL A 128 -12.82 -17.73 14.33
C VAL A 128 -13.18 -18.70 15.44
N TYR A 129 -13.50 -18.16 16.61
CA TYR A 129 -14.00 -18.90 17.74
C TYR A 129 -15.52 -18.87 17.81
N THR A 130 -16.12 -20.06 17.77
CA THR A 130 -17.57 -20.27 17.89
C THR A 130 -17.90 -20.98 19.20
N GLY A 131 -19.20 -21.11 19.53
CA GLY A 131 -19.65 -21.97 20.64
C GLY A 131 -19.24 -23.45 20.50
N GLY A 132 -18.77 -23.88 19.32
CA GLY A 132 -18.23 -25.22 19.04
C GLY A 132 -16.70 -25.33 19.06
N GLY A 133 -15.97 -24.22 19.29
CA GLY A 133 -14.50 -24.16 19.20
C GLY A 133 -14.01 -23.38 17.97
N PRO A 134 -12.69 -23.45 17.67
CA PRO A 134 -12.10 -22.80 16.50
C PRO A 134 -12.67 -23.40 15.21
N ALA A 135 -13.01 -22.55 14.25
CA ALA A 135 -13.56 -22.92 12.95
C ALA A 135 -13.01 -22.00 11.86
N PRO A 136 -12.80 -22.51 10.64
CA PRO A 136 -12.38 -21.68 9.53
C PRO A 136 -13.47 -20.70 9.11
N PHE A 137 -13.08 -19.53 8.65
CA PHE A 137 -13.99 -18.48 8.26
C PHE A 137 -13.44 -17.64 7.10
N SER A 138 -14.25 -17.50 6.05
CA SER A 138 -13.94 -16.65 4.91
C SER A 138 -14.40 -15.22 5.15
N ILE A 139 -13.45 -14.29 5.21
CA ILE A 139 -13.67 -12.85 5.22
C ILE A 139 -14.27 -12.42 3.86
N PRO A 140 -15.27 -11.52 3.84
CA PRO A 140 -15.75 -10.96 2.58
C PRO A 140 -14.65 -10.21 1.84
N HIS A 141 -14.53 -10.41 0.52
CA HIS A 141 -13.49 -9.75 -0.28
C HIS A 141 -13.67 -8.21 -0.35
N ALA A 142 -14.85 -7.70 -0.02
CA ALA A 142 -15.13 -6.29 0.08
C ALA A 142 -15.89 -6.00 1.38
N GLY A 143 -15.56 -4.87 2.01
CA GLY A 143 -16.11 -4.44 3.28
C GLY A 143 -17.53 -3.85 3.18
N PRO A 144 -17.99 -3.15 4.23
CA PRO A 144 -17.22 -2.82 5.44
C PRO A 144 -17.13 -4.00 6.42
N ILE A 145 -15.96 -4.18 7.03
CA ILE A 145 -15.79 -4.97 8.25
C ILE A 145 -15.78 -4.02 9.45
N THR A 146 -16.61 -4.29 10.46
CA THR A 146 -16.72 -3.43 11.65
C THR A 146 -15.87 -3.99 12.80
N LEU A 147 -14.89 -3.20 13.23
CA LEU A 147 -14.01 -3.51 14.35
C LEU A 147 -14.68 -3.24 15.70
N LEU A 148 -14.31 -4.02 16.69
CA LEU A 148 -14.79 -3.94 18.06
C LEU A 148 -13.63 -3.70 19.02
N PRO A 149 -13.83 -2.87 20.06
CA PRO A 149 -15.06 -2.18 20.43
C PRO A 149 -15.26 -0.83 19.72
N SER A 150 -14.27 -0.37 18.94
CA SER A 150 -14.22 0.99 18.40
C SER A 150 -15.40 1.32 17.47
N GLY A 151 -15.96 0.32 16.77
CA GLY A 151 -17.00 0.51 15.76
C GLY A 151 -16.48 1.11 14.45
N GLN A 152 -15.16 1.20 14.29
CA GLN A 152 -14.53 1.64 13.05
C GLN A 152 -14.73 0.61 11.95
N THR A 153 -14.70 1.06 10.70
CA THR A 153 -14.92 0.19 9.54
C THR A 153 -13.69 0.18 8.65
N ILE A 154 -13.28 -1.02 8.26
CA ILE A 154 -12.18 -1.28 7.32
C ILE A 154 -12.70 -2.00 6.08
N GLY A 155 -11.81 -2.24 5.11
CA GLY A 155 -12.11 -3.02 3.91
C GLY A 155 -12.26 -4.51 4.15
N GLY A 156 -12.61 -5.23 3.09
CA GLY A 156 -12.53 -6.69 3.01
C GLY A 156 -11.12 -7.19 2.70
N SER A 157 -10.96 -8.51 2.49
CA SER A 157 -9.67 -9.12 2.16
C SER A 157 -9.09 -8.66 0.82
N GLY A 158 -9.94 -8.47 -0.21
CA GLY A 158 -9.56 -7.93 -1.51
C GLY A 158 -9.46 -6.39 -1.55
N GLU A 159 -9.32 -5.74 -0.40
CA GLU A 159 -9.22 -4.29 -0.25
C GLU A 159 -8.03 -3.93 0.64
N VAL A 160 -7.53 -2.70 0.51
CA VAL A 160 -6.43 -2.22 1.35
C VAL A 160 -6.97 -1.20 2.33
N SER A 161 -6.78 -1.51 3.60
CA SER A 161 -7.14 -0.65 4.72
C SER A 161 -5.91 0.13 5.19
N MET A 162 -6.11 1.07 6.10
CA MET A 162 -5.01 1.83 6.68
C MET A 162 -5.27 2.20 8.13
N GLU A 163 -4.19 2.33 8.87
CA GLU A 163 -4.13 2.99 10.16
C GLU A 163 -3.43 4.34 10.01
N MET A 164 -4.08 5.39 10.50
CA MET A 164 -3.47 6.71 10.53
C MET A 164 -2.39 6.79 11.59
N ALA A 165 -1.22 7.29 11.19
CA ALA A 165 -0.13 7.70 12.06
C ALA A 165 -0.61 8.47 13.31
N GLY A 166 -0.10 8.07 14.47
CA GLY A 166 -0.37 8.72 15.76
C GLY A 166 0.13 10.16 15.83
N ALA A 167 1.05 10.56 14.95
CA ALA A 167 1.42 11.97 14.79
C ALA A 167 0.26 12.87 14.32
N PHE A 168 -0.73 12.32 13.61
CA PHE A 168 -1.77 13.08 12.94
C PHE A 168 -3.19 12.73 13.36
N ALA A 169 -3.41 11.55 13.95
CA ALA A 169 -4.72 11.05 14.34
C ALA A 169 -4.75 10.57 15.80
N PRO A 170 -5.94 10.45 16.41
CA PRO A 170 -6.10 9.69 17.65
C PRO A 170 -5.57 8.26 17.50
N PRO A 171 -5.16 7.61 18.60
CA PRO A 171 -4.65 6.25 18.52
C PRO A 171 -5.64 5.27 17.88
N SER A 172 -5.12 4.30 17.13
CA SER A 172 -5.91 3.23 16.49
C SER A 172 -6.99 3.76 15.55
N THR A 173 -6.68 4.78 14.75
CA THR A 173 -7.64 5.33 13.77
C THR A 173 -7.53 4.56 12.46
N HIS A 174 -8.54 3.75 12.14
CA HIS A 174 -8.58 2.91 10.93
C HIS A 174 -9.58 3.42 9.89
N LEU A 175 -9.25 3.23 8.62
CA LEU A 175 -10.20 3.41 7.51
C LEU A 175 -9.83 2.57 6.29
N LEU A 176 -10.75 2.51 5.33
CA LEU A 176 -10.49 2.00 3.99
C LEU A 176 -9.62 2.97 3.20
N TRP A 177 -8.56 2.48 2.56
CA TRP A 177 -7.70 3.28 1.67
C TRP A 177 -7.96 3.00 0.19
N ALA A 178 -7.93 1.72 -0.23
CA ALA A 178 -8.19 1.29 -1.59
C ALA A 178 -9.33 0.28 -1.61
N SER A 179 -10.43 0.63 -2.27
CA SER A 179 -11.55 -0.29 -2.48
C SER A 179 -11.23 -1.35 -3.53
N GLN A 180 -11.98 -2.44 -3.54
CA GLN A 180 -11.74 -3.54 -4.48
C GLN A 180 -11.72 -3.07 -5.95
N PRO A 181 -12.63 -2.18 -6.42
CA PRO A 181 -12.59 -1.67 -7.79
C PRO A 181 -11.42 -0.71 -8.10
N GLU A 182 -10.71 -0.23 -7.08
CA GLU A 182 -9.48 0.57 -7.22
C GLU A 182 -8.23 -0.33 -7.26
N VAL A 183 -8.25 -1.45 -6.53
CA VAL A 183 -7.20 -2.49 -6.58
C VAL A 183 -7.26 -3.22 -7.93
N SER A 184 -8.37 -3.88 -8.25
CA SER A 184 -8.55 -4.54 -9.55
C SER A 184 -10.02 -4.74 -9.88
N LYS A 185 -10.38 -4.49 -11.14
CA LYS A 185 -11.72 -4.80 -11.65
C LYS A 185 -11.87 -6.24 -12.15
N MET A 186 -10.77 -6.96 -12.45
CA MET A 186 -10.81 -8.19 -13.26
C MET A 186 -9.54 -9.08 -13.19
N PRO A 187 -9.67 -10.38 -12.84
CA PRO A 187 -10.63 -10.90 -11.87
C PRO A 187 -10.47 -10.14 -10.53
N LEU A 188 -11.54 -10.07 -9.74
CA LEU A 188 -11.49 -9.39 -8.45
C LEU A 188 -10.55 -10.17 -7.53
N PRO A 189 -9.67 -9.49 -6.77
CA PRO A 189 -8.82 -10.15 -5.78
C PRO A 189 -9.73 -10.81 -4.73
N GLU A 190 -9.42 -12.05 -4.40
CA GLU A 190 -10.03 -12.74 -3.25
C GLU A 190 -9.44 -12.13 -1.96
N ASP A 191 -8.15 -11.87 -1.99
CA ASP A 191 -7.32 -11.15 -1.02
C ASP A 191 -6.21 -10.33 -1.71
N VAL A 192 -5.45 -9.60 -0.89
CA VAL A 192 -4.19 -8.95 -1.26
C VAL A 192 -3.15 -9.50 -0.29
N ASP A 193 -2.14 -10.20 -0.77
CA ASP A 193 -1.16 -10.90 0.08
C ASP A 193 0.13 -10.11 0.16
N GLY A 194 0.84 -9.98 -0.95
CA GLY A 194 1.93 -9.03 -1.10
C GLY A 194 1.39 -7.64 -1.40
N LEU A 195 2.02 -6.60 -0.84
CA LEU A 195 1.75 -5.20 -1.20
C LEU A 195 3.07 -4.45 -1.27
N GLU A 196 3.32 -3.83 -2.42
CA GLU A 196 4.43 -2.91 -2.64
C GLU A 196 3.87 -1.59 -3.15
N LEU A 197 4.35 -0.48 -2.59
CA LEU A 197 3.98 0.88 -2.99
C LEU A 197 5.25 1.72 -3.13
N TRP A 198 5.24 2.63 -4.10
CA TRP A 198 6.29 3.65 -4.32
C TRP A 198 7.58 3.17 -5.00
N GLY A 199 7.45 2.48 -6.13
CA GLY A 199 8.60 2.09 -6.94
C GLY A 199 8.73 2.78 -8.28
N PRO A 200 9.87 2.65 -8.99
CA PRO A 200 9.84 2.79 -10.44
C PRO A 200 8.66 1.98 -11.00
N GLU A 201 7.94 2.56 -11.98
CA GLU A 201 6.92 1.78 -12.67
C GLU A 201 7.56 0.48 -13.19
N PRO A 202 7.01 -0.70 -12.85
CA PRO A 202 7.64 -1.98 -13.10
C PRO A 202 7.91 -2.18 -14.59
N VAL A 203 9.19 -2.29 -14.94
CA VAL A 203 9.61 -2.51 -16.31
C VAL A 203 9.97 -3.98 -16.46
N LYS A 204 9.32 -4.70 -17.38
CA LYS A 204 9.78 -6.03 -17.83
C LYS A 204 11.07 -5.89 -18.65
N VAL A 205 12.16 -5.45 -18.03
CA VAL A 205 13.47 -5.36 -18.66
C VAL A 205 14.42 -6.29 -17.91
N GLU A 206 14.72 -7.42 -18.54
CA GLU A 206 15.92 -8.19 -18.23
C GLU A 206 17.13 -7.40 -18.75
N GLU A 207 17.88 -6.74 -17.87
CA GLU A 207 19.23 -6.26 -18.20
C GLU A 207 20.25 -7.21 -17.57
N GLY A 208 20.95 -7.97 -18.41
CA GLY A 208 21.97 -8.91 -17.92
C GLY A 208 21.44 -10.11 -17.14
N GLY A 209 20.14 -10.43 -17.23
CA GLY A 209 19.51 -11.55 -16.51
C GLY A 209 19.08 -11.21 -15.07
N VAL A 210 18.97 -9.92 -14.75
CA VAL A 210 18.40 -9.41 -13.49
C VAL A 210 17.09 -8.69 -13.83
N PHE A 211 16.02 -8.98 -13.10
CA PHE A 211 14.76 -8.25 -13.18
C PHE A 211 14.94 -6.86 -12.56
N ILE A 212 14.53 -5.82 -13.29
CA ILE A 212 14.51 -4.44 -12.81
C ILE A 212 13.05 -4.07 -12.51
N GLY A 213 12.61 -4.35 -11.28
CA GLY A 213 11.37 -3.86 -10.67
C GLY A 213 11.66 -3.37 -9.25
N ASP A 214 10.66 -2.82 -8.55
CA ASP A 214 10.87 -2.27 -7.21
C ASP A 214 10.83 -3.37 -6.13
N ALA A 215 9.85 -4.27 -6.21
CA ALA A 215 9.79 -5.45 -5.34
C ALA A 215 10.98 -6.39 -5.61
N ASP A 216 12.01 -6.28 -4.77
CA ASP A 216 13.27 -7.04 -4.87
C ASP A 216 13.46 -8.07 -3.74
N LYS A 217 12.49 -8.14 -2.82
CA LYS A 217 12.36 -9.16 -1.78
C LYS A 217 10.96 -9.76 -1.81
N PHE A 218 10.85 -11.04 -1.48
CA PHE A 218 9.57 -11.73 -1.37
C PHE A 218 9.59 -12.86 -0.35
N SER A 219 8.43 -13.20 0.20
CA SER A 219 8.17 -14.42 0.97
C SER A 219 7.42 -15.42 0.09
N GLN A 220 7.50 -16.70 0.43
CA GLN A 220 6.71 -17.75 -0.21
C GLN A 220 5.86 -18.46 0.82
N GLU A 221 4.69 -18.94 0.40
CA GLU A 221 3.85 -19.79 1.23
C GLU A 221 4.65 -20.95 1.84
N LEU A 222 4.49 -21.16 3.14
CA LEU A 222 5.13 -22.21 3.94
C LEU A 222 6.65 -22.09 4.05
N ASP A 223 7.14 -21.00 4.65
CA ASP A 223 8.55 -20.73 4.97
C ASP A 223 9.35 -21.95 5.45
N SER A 224 8.73 -22.77 6.31
CA SER A 224 9.38 -23.92 6.93
C SER A 224 9.74 -25.04 5.94
N VAL A 225 9.03 -25.14 4.81
CA VAL A 225 9.31 -26.09 3.73
C VAL A 225 10.59 -25.72 3.00
N SER A 226 10.77 -24.43 2.76
CA SER A 226 11.92 -23.89 2.05
C SER A 226 13.13 -23.68 2.98
N GLY A 227 12.87 -23.42 4.26
CA GLY A 227 13.84 -23.03 5.27
C GLY A 227 14.22 -21.54 5.23
N VAL A 228 13.50 -20.76 4.43
CA VAL A 228 13.74 -19.33 4.14
C VAL A 228 12.41 -18.59 4.22
N SER A 229 12.37 -17.50 4.97
CA SER A 229 11.18 -16.64 5.11
C SER A 229 11.24 -15.41 4.21
N VAL A 230 12.44 -14.94 3.87
CA VAL A 230 12.59 -13.82 2.93
C VAL A 230 13.65 -14.18 1.91
N TRP A 231 13.26 -14.13 0.64
CA TRP A 231 14.09 -14.33 -0.53
C TRP A 231 14.45 -12.98 -1.16
N ASN A 232 15.63 -12.92 -1.77
CA ASN A 232 15.89 -11.92 -2.79
C ASN A 232 15.19 -12.33 -4.09
N ALA A 233 14.82 -11.36 -4.92
CA ALA A 233 14.28 -11.59 -6.27
C ALA A 233 15.17 -12.49 -7.14
N SER A 234 16.47 -12.54 -6.86
CA SER A 234 17.44 -13.44 -7.50
C SER A 234 17.31 -14.91 -7.10
N GLY A 235 16.51 -15.22 -6.08
CA GLY A 235 16.36 -16.54 -5.48
C GLY A 235 17.40 -16.87 -4.39
N SER A 236 18.27 -15.92 -4.00
CA SER A 236 19.15 -16.14 -2.84
C SER A 236 18.40 -15.88 -1.51
N PRO A 237 18.64 -16.67 -0.46
CA PRO A 237 18.05 -16.42 0.86
C PRO A 237 18.52 -15.09 1.45
N TYR A 238 17.59 -14.24 1.85
CA TYR A 238 17.86 -12.99 2.57
C TYR A 238 17.71 -13.20 4.09
N VAL A 239 16.57 -13.72 4.54
CA VAL A 239 16.31 -14.10 5.95
C VAL A 239 15.88 -15.56 6.03
N PHE A 240 16.62 -16.36 6.80
CA PHE A 240 16.31 -17.78 7.01
C PHE A 240 15.18 -17.98 8.03
N HIS A 241 14.35 -19.00 7.81
CA HIS A 241 13.21 -19.35 8.67
C HIS A 241 13.54 -19.39 10.19
N PRO A 242 14.65 -20.02 10.64
CA PRO A 242 14.98 -20.06 12.07
C PRO A 242 15.23 -18.67 12.70
N MET A 243 15.57 -17.65 11.91
CA MET A 243 15.73 -16.28 12.39
C MET A 243 14.38 -15.66 12.73
N ILE A 244 13.39 -15.76 11.83
CA ILE A 244 12.01 -15.32 12.09
C ILE A 244 11.43 -16.05 13.29
N VAL A 245 11.56 -17.38 13.35
CA VAL A 245 11.08 -18.15 14.51
C VAL A 245 11.71 -17.66 15.81
N SER A 246 13.02 -17.39 15.82
CA SER A 246 13.71 -16.91 17.03
C SER A 246 13.30 -15.49 17.41
N ALA A 247 13.01 -14.65 16.42
CA ALA A 247 12.48 -13.29 16.63
C ALA A 247 11.10 -13.35 17.30
N VAL A 248 10.18 -14.14 16.75
CA VAL A 248 8.83 -14.33 17.30
C VAL A 248 8.87 -14.94 18.70
N GLU A 249 9.64 -16.02 18.91
CA GLU A 249 9.75 -16.68 20.22
C GLU A 249 10.40 -15.75 21.29
N SER A 250 11.18 -14.76 20.87
CA SER A 250 11.77 -13.79 21.81
C SER A 250 10.74 -12.81 22.39
N LEU A 251 9.63 -12.59 21.69
CA LEU A 251 8.54 -11.69 22.12
C LEU A 251 7.35 -12.46 22.70
N LEU A 252 6.93 -13.55 22.05
CA LEU A 252 5.76 -14.35 22.44
C LEU A 252 6.10 -15.53 23.35
N GLY A 253 7.38 -15.86 23.49
CA GLY A 253 7.84 -17.06 24.19
C GLY A 253 7.86 -18.29 23.27
N PRO A 254 8.32 -19.46 23.76
CA PRO A 254 8.44 -20.65 22.93
C PRO A 254 7.08 -21.14 22.41
N ILE A 255 7.05 -21.59 21.15
CA ILE A 255 5.81 -22.10 20.54
C ILE A 255 5.33 -23.36 21.27
N PRO A 256 4.10 -23.38 21.82
CA PRO A 256 3.54 -24.56 22.46
C PRO A 256 3.42 -25.74 21.48
N PHE A 257 3.58 -26.96 21.96
CA PHE A 257 3.37 -28.16 21.13
C PHE A 257 1.89 -28.38 20.72
N THR A 258 0.98 -27.63 21.34
CA THR A 258 -0.45 -27.58 21.03
C THR A 258 -0.78 -26.54 19.97
N ALA A 259 0.15 -25.64 19.65
CA ALA A 259 -0.04 -24.59 18.67
C ALA A 259 0.20 -25.13 17.25
N PHE A 260 -0.69 -24.76 16.33
CA PHE A 260 -0.67 -25.24 14.94
C PHE A 260 -1.16 -24.17 13.97
N LEU A 261 -0.70 -24.31 12.72
CA LEU A 261 -1.17 -23.54 11.58
C LEU A 261 -2.43 -24.24 11.01
N PRO A 262 -3.62 -23.61 11.04
CA PRO A 262 -4.90 -24.31 10.82
C PRO A 262 -5.10 -24.95 9.45
N TYR A 263 -4.44 -24.42 8.41
CA TYR A 263 -4.68 -24.79 7.02
C TYR A 263 -3.58 -25.67 6.43
N ASP A 264 -2.36 -25.51 6.93
CA ASP A 264 -1.16 -26.09 6.30
C ASP A 264 -0.59 -27.28 7.04
N GLN A 265 -1.27 -27.69 8.12
CA GLN A 265 -0.91 -28.84 8.96
C GLN A 265 0.52 -28.74 9.51
N GLN A 266 1.01 -27.52 9.71
CA GLN A 266 2.28 -27.25 10.39
C GLN A 266 2.05 -27.10 11.90
N GLU A 267 3.00 -27.58 12.69
CA GLU A 267 2.94 -27.54 14.15
C GLU A 267 4.26 -27.02 14.73
N GLY A 268 4.17 -26.42 15.93
CA GLY A 268 5.34 -25.89 16.64
C GLY A 268 6.12 -24.87 15.80
N ARG A 269 7.45 -24.97 15.77
CA ARG A 269 8.33 -24.03 15.05
C ARG A 269 8.15 -23.99 13.53
N ASN A 270 7.43 -24.95 12.96
CA ASN A 270 7.13 -24.95 11.52
C ASN A 270 5.84 -24.16 11.20
N ALA A 271 5.03 -23.82 12.21
CA ALA A 271 3.79 -23.07 12.03
C ALA A 271 4.02 -21.57 11.80
N ILE A 272 5.24 -21.09 12.00
CA ILE A 272 5.63 -19.71 11.63
C ILE A 272 5.66 -19.65 10.09
N ASN A 273 4.90 -18.71 9.54
CA ASN A 273 4.81 -18.38 8.13
C ASN A 273 4.74 -16.86 8.03
N LEU A 274 5.58 -16.22 7.23
CA LEU A 274 5.60 -14.77 7.08
C LEU A 274 4.57 -14.34 6.03
N ASP A 275 3.64 -13.49 6.42
CA ASP A 275 2.54 -13.07 5.55
C ASP A 275 2.76 -11.66 5.00
N ALA A 276 3.04 -10.66 5.84
CA ALA A 276 3.32 -9.30 5.39
C ALA A 276 4.80 -8.91 5.56
N LEU A 277 5.33 -8.05 4.68
CA LEU A 277 6.74 -7.67 4.68
C LEU A 277 6.97 -6.19 4.31
N MET A 278 7.87 -5.55 5.06
CA MET A 278 8.63 -4.38 4.64
C MET A 278 10.11 -4.63 4.97
N VAL A 279 11.04 -4.17 4.13
CA VAL A 279 12.48 -4.26 4.25
C VAL A 279 13.15 -2.88 4.17
N LEU A 280 13.99 -2.60 5.16
CA LEU A 280 14.96 -1.51 5.14
C LEU A 280 16.38 -2.07 5.24
N ASP A 281 16.97 -2.26 4.07
CA ASP A 281 18.37 -2.51 3.76
C ASP A 281 18.93 -1.25 3.07
N SER A 282 19.66 -0.48 3.86
CA SER A 282 20.19 0.82 3.42
C SER A 282 21.69 0.86 3.34
N ALA A 283 22.37 -0.19 3.78
CA ALA A 283 23.82 -0.25 3.80
C ALA A 283 24.30 -1.69 3.91
N GLY A 284 25.24 -2.01 3.03
CA GLY A 284 25.99 -3.25 3.10
C GLY A 284 25.75 -4.10 1.86
N ARG A 285 25.60 -5.41 2.03
CA ARG A 285 25.30 -6.32 0.92
C ARG A 285 23.79 -6.41 0.72
N PRO A 286 23.25 -5.99 -0.44
CA PRO A 286 21.81 -5.95 -0.69
C PRO A 286 21.10 -7.32 -0.69
N ASP A 287 21.89 -8.40 -0.67
CA ASP A 287 21.42 -9.78 -0.71
C ASP A 287 21.54 -10.52 0.64
N GLU A 288 22.09 -9.88 1.68
CA GLU A 288 22.33 -10.50 2.99
C GLU A 288 21.72 -9.65 4.11
N PHE A 289 20.83 -10.23 4.94
CA PHE A 289 20.34 -9.52 6.13
C PHE A 289 21.45 -9.40 7.18
N ASP A 290 22.05 -8.22 7.30
CA ASP A 290 23.25 -8.04 8.09
C ASP A 290 23.39 -6.71 8.84
N LEU A 291 24.52 -6.61 9.54
CA LEU A 291 24.98 -5.42 10.25
C LEU A 291 26.37 -5.10 9.71
N GLU A 292 26.47 -4.21 8.71
CA GLU A 292 27.75 -3.84 8.14
C GLU A 292 28.37 -2.61 8.82
N PHE A 293 29.42 -2.84 9.62
CA PHE A 293 30.16 -1.79 10.34
C PHE A 293 31.11 -0.95 9.48
N LEU A 294 31.25 -1.23 8.18
CA LEU A 294 32.21 -0.56 7.30
C LEU A 294 31.49 0.10 6.12
N PRO A 295 31.64 1.42 5.89
CA PRO A 295 31.12 2.01 4.68
C PRO A 295 31.81 1.35 3.47
N PRO A 296 31.08 1.05 2.38
CA PRO A 296 31.73 0.62 1.15
C PRO A 296 32.78 1.65 0.74
N LEU A 297 33.92 1.16 0.25
CA LEU A 297 34.96 2.00 -0.37
C LEU A 297 34.47 2.56 -1.71
N SER A 298 33.42 3.38 -1.73
CA SER A 298 33.06 4.20 -2.87
C SER A 298 32.19 5.37 -2.43
N GLU A 299 32.72 6.58 -2.63
CA GLU A 299 31.91 7.76 -2.93
C GLU A 299 30.97 7.38 -4.10
N ASP A 300 29.68 7.71 -4.00
CA ASP A 300 28.61 7.49 -5.01
C ASP A 300 27.59 6.37 -4.76
N LEU A 301 27.27 6.01 -3.51
CA LEU A 301 26.00 5.30 -3.25
C LEU A 301 24.86 6.29 -3.06
N THR A 302 23.87 6.20 -3.95
CA THR A 302 22.66 7.00 -3.94
C THR A 302 21.43 6.10 -3.88
N ASP A 303 20.30 6.62 -3.39
CA ASP A 303 19.04 5.88 -3.35
C ASP A 303 18.38 5.77 -4.73
N GLN A 304 17.21 5.12 -4.87
CA GLN A 304 16.51 5.02 -6.16
C GLN A 304 16.13 6.40 -6.76
N ALA A 305 16.17 7.46 -5.95
CA ALA A 305 15.96 8.85 -6.35
C ALA A 305 17.28 9.65 -6.48
N GLY A 306 18.45 8.99 -6.44
CA GLY A 306 19.75 9.65 -6.54
C GLY A 306 20.18 10.42 -5.28
N ARG A 307 19.53 10.20 -4.13
CA ARG A 307 19.87 10.86 -2.85
C ARG A 307 21.01 10.10 -2.15
N PRO A 308 22.05 10.76 -1.63
CA PRO A 308 23.14 10.08 -0.93
C PRO A 308 22.64 9.24 0.25
N LEU A 309 23.13 8.01 0.38
CA LEU A 309 22.85 7.18 1.57
C LEU A 309 23.49 7.80 2.82
N ASP A 310 22.78 7.73 3.96
CA ASP A 310 23.33 8.17 5.24
C ASP A 310 24.30 7.11 5.78
N PHE A 311 25.57 7.49 5.88
CA PHE A 311 26.64 6.63 6.40
C PHE A 311 26.54 6.31 7.91
N ASN A 312 25.50 6.75 8.61
CA ASN A 312 25.26 6.38 10.01
C ASN A 312 24.30 5.19 10.18
N GLU A 313 23.72 4.69 9.09
CA GLU A 313 22.82 3.54 9.11
C GLU A 313 23.54 2.37 8.44
N HIS A 314 23.63 1.27 9.19
CA HIS A 314 24.54 0.14 8.97
C HIS A 314 23.84 -1.18 9.25
N ARG A 315 22.51 -1.16 9.35
CA ARG A 315 21.73 -2.28 9.88
C ARG A 315 20.49 -2.48 9.05
N ASP A 316 20.24 -3.74 8.74
CA ASP A 316 19.02 -4.14 8.08
C ASP A 316 17.91 -4.29 9.09
N THR A 317 16.73 -3.86 8.69
CA THR A 317 15.52 -3.95 9.51
C THR A 317 14.38 -4.43 8.63
N ILE A 318 13.59 -5.37 9.12
CA ILE A 318 12.33 -5.74 8.47
C ILE A 318 11.17 -5.49 9.41
N ILE A 319 10.01 -5.13 8.86
CA ILE A 319 8.71 -5.19 9.55
C ILE A 319 7.95 -6.34 8.91
N PHE A 320 7.32 -7.19 9.72
CA PHE A 320 6.59 -8.34 9.19
C PHE A 320 5.42 -8.74 10.09
N SER A 321 4.41 -9.38 9.49
CA SER A 321 3.42 -10.20 10.21
C SER A 321 3.73 -11.68 10.00
N ILE A 322 3.03 -12.54 10.74
CA ILE A 322 3.04 -13.98 10.50
C ILE A 322 1.60 -14.49 10.45
N ARG A 323 1.36 -15.62 9.82
CA ARG A 323 0.03 -16.22 9.80
C ARG A 323 -0.50 -16.55 11.18
N GLN A 324 -1.83 -16.52 11.30
CA GLN A 324 -2.51 -16.87 12.54
C GLN A 324 -2.17 -18.29 13.03
N ILE A 325 -1.61 -18.37 14.24
CA ILE A 325 -1.25 -19.63 14.90
C ILE A 325 -2.21 -19.89 16.05
N ILE A 326 -2.97 -20.97 15.93
CA ILE A 326 -3.99 -21.35 16.90
C ILE A 326 -3.40 -22.21 18.00
N ASP A 327 -3.70 -21.87 19.25
CA ASP A 327 -3.41 -22.71 20.41
C ASP A 327 -4.70 -22.99 21.21
N PRO A 328 -5.31 -24.18 21.07
CA PRO A 328 -6.59 -24.50 21.71
C PRO A 328 -6.56 -24.53 23.25
N ILE A 329 -5.37 -24.57 23.86
CA ILE A 329 -5.24 -24.51 25.32
C ILE A 329 -4.96 -23.10 25.83
N ASP A 330 -4.61 -22.17 24.94
CA ASP A 330 -4.45 -20.77 25.30
C ASP A 330 -5.83 -20.18 25.65
N PRO A 331 -5.96 -19.39 26.73
CA PRO A 331 -7.24 -18.78 27.12
C PRO A 331 -7.88 -17.92 26.04
N ASP A 332 -7.06 -17.25 25.23
CA ASP A 332 -7.50 -16.39 24.14
C ASP A 332 -7.59 -17.18 22.82
N GLY A 333 -6.99 -18.37 22.78
CA GLY A 333 -7.06 -19.32 21.68
C GLY A 333 -5.97 -19.14 20.62
N TYR A 334 -5.08 -18.17 20.81
CA TYR A 334 -4.06 -17.83 19.83
C TYR A 334 -2.69 -17.92 20.49
N TYR A 335 -1.74 -18.57 19.81
CA TYR A 335 -0.33 -18.29 20.09
C TYR A 335 0.06 -16.96 19.43
N ALA A 336 -0.34 -16.76 18.17
CA ALA A 336 -0.24 -15.51 17.43
C ALA A 336 -1.58 -15.27 16.72
N THR A 337 -2.10 -14.04 16.79
CA THR A 337 -3.38 -13.69 16.16
C THR A 337 -3.25 -13.50 14.66
N GLY A 338 -2.03 -13.24 14.19
CA GLY A 338 -1.73 -12.87 12.81
C GLY A 338 -1.76 -11.36 12.56
N SER A 339 -2.24 -10.60 13.56
CA SER A 339 -2.25 -9.15 13.55
C SER A 339 -1.03 -8.52 14.22
N GLU A 340 -0.12 -9.30 14.81
CA GLU A 340 1.09 -8.75 15.40
C GLU A 340 2.05 -8.27 14.32
N LEU A 341 2.56 -7.04 14.47
CA LEU A 341 3.59 -6.51 13.58
C LEU A 341 4.93 -6.51 14.32
N PHE A 342 5.82 -7.36 13.84
CA PHE A 342 7.15 -7.55 14.36
C PHE A 342 8.13 -6.64 13.62
N VAL A 343 9.12 -6.12 14.35
CA VAL A 343 10.29 -5.46 13.80
C VAL A 343 11.49 -6.32 14.14
N LEU A 344 12.23 -6.79 13.13
CA LEU A 344 13.51 -7.47 13.32
C LEU A 344 14.63 -6.57 12.82
N ASP A 345 15.43 -6.07 13.74
CA ASP A 345 16.59 -5.22 13.47
C ASP A 345 17.88 -6.05 13.68
N SER A 346 18.78 -6.02 12.71
CA SER A 346 19.98 -6.87 12.69
C SER A 346 20.95 -6.63 13.86
N LEU A 347 20.85 -5.46 14.52
CA LEU A 347 21.65 -5.11 15.69
C LEU A 347 20.89 -5.31 17.00
N SER A 348 19.65 -4.84 17.07
CA SER A 348 18.89 -4.71 18.32
C SER A 348 17.91 -5.87 18.56
N GLY A 349 17.73 -6.76 17.59
CA GLY A 349 16.87 -7.94 17.70
C GLY A 349 15.41 -7.63 17.39
N ALA A 350 14.51 -8.42 17.97
CA ALA A 350 13.07 -8.30 17.69
C ALA A 350 12.37 -7.34 18.67
N SER A 351 11.37 -6.63 18.17
CA SER A 351 10.41 -5.84 18.93
C SER A 351 9.05 -5.83 18.23
N PHE A 352 8.00 -5.32 18.88
CA PHE A 352 6.74 -5.02 18.18
C PHE A 352 6.80 -3.61 17.60
N LEU A 353 6.16 -3.42 16.44
CA LEU A 353 6.00 -2.10 15.85
C LEU A 353 5.20 -1.20 16.79
N VAL A 354 5.67 0.03 16.95
CA VAL A 354 4.93 1.09 17.64
C VAL A 354 4.48 2.07 16.57
N HIS A 355 3.17 2.09 16.30
CA HIS A 355 2.55 2.87 15.24
C HIS A 355 1.09 3.14 15.62
N GLY A 356 0.50 4.19 15.05
CA GLY A 356 -0.90 4.54 15.30
C GLY A 356 -1.14 4.94 16.75
N GLY A 357 -0.12 5.38 17.49
CA GLY A 357 -0.22 5.67 18.92
C GLY A 357 -0.36 4.47 19.87
N HIS A 358 -0.11 3.24 19.41
CA HIS A 358 -0.08 2.02 20.23
C HIS A 358 1.04 1.06 19.78
N VAL A 359 1.09 -0.11 20.41
CA VAL A 359 1.97 -1.21 20.04
C VAL A 359 1.14 -2.23 19.26
N TRP A 360 1.65 -2.72 18.13
CA TRP A 360 1.04 -3.78 17.34
C TRP A 360 1.40 -5.17 17.91
N ASP A 361 0.90 -5.44 19.13
CA ASP A 361 1.07 -6.70 19.82
C ASP A 361 -0.24 -7.51 19.91
N GLN A 362 -0.15 -8.73 20.45
CA GLN A 362 -1.31 -9.61 20.59
C GLN A 362 -2.42 -8.99 21.46
N ALA A 363 -2.04 -8.22 22.48
CA ALA A 363 -3.00 -7.59 23.38
C ALA A 363 -3.81 -6.52 22.64
N TYR A 364 -3.16 -5.72 21.80
CA TYR A 364 -3.82 -4.78 20.90
C TYR A 364 -4.78 -5.51 19.95
N ALA A 365 -4.30 -6.53 19.24
CA ALA A 365 -5.10 -7.28 18.28
C ALA A 365 -6.39 -7.84 18.89
N LEU A 366 -6.29 -8.51 20.05
CA LEU A 366 -7.44 -9.05 20.78
C LEU A 366 -8.41 -7.98 21.30
N SER A 367 -7.93 -6.76 21.52
CA SER A 367 -8.71 -5.68 22.13
C SER A 367 -9.34 -4.72 21.14
N GLU A 368 -8.73 -4.49 19.97
CA GLU A 368 -9.16 -3.44 19.02
C GLU A 368 -9.37 -3.95 17.59
N LEU A 369 -8.75 -5.07 17.21
CA LEU A 369 -8.87 -5.67 15.86
C LEU A 369 -9.84 -6.87 15.83
N GLY A 370 -10.54 -7.11 16.94
CA GLY A 370 -11.60 -8.11 16.98
C GLY A 370 -12.82 -7.64 16.19
N PHE A 371 -13.54 -8.57 15.59
CA PHE A 371 -14.82 -8.27 14.93
C PHE A 371 -15.89 -9.31 15.29
N LYS A 372 -17.14 -8.93 15.04
CA LYS A 372 -18.29 -9.84 15.11
C LYS A 372 -18.97 -9.91 13.76
N LEU A 373 -19.51 -11.07 13.48
CA LEU A 373 -20.37 -11.29 12.34
C LEU A 373 -21.81 -11.02 12.76
N ASP A 374 -22.52 -10.20 11.99
CA ASP A 374 -23.91 -9.89 12.26
C ASP A 374 -24.77 -11.18 12.25
N ASP A 375 -25.72 -11.25 13.20
CA ASP A 375 -26.64 -12.36 13.52
C ASP A 375 -26.09 -13.59 14.27
N GLN A 376 -24.78 -13.68 14.60
CA GLN A 376 -24.25 -14.77 15.45
C GLN A 376 -23.55 -14.26 16.70
N GLU A 377 -24.27 -14.28 17.84
CA GLU A 377 -23.76 -13.76 19.12
C GLU A 377 -22.50 -14.47 19.65
N ASP A 378 -22.21 -15.68 19.15
CA ASP A 378 -21.15 -16.56 19.66
C ASP A 378 -19.91 -16.66 18.76
N VAL A 379 -19.81 -15.88 17.67
CA VAL A 379 -18.62 -15.90 16.79
C VAL A 379 -17.72 -14.70 17.07
N ARG A 380 -16.43 -14.96 17.30
CA ARG A 380 -15.38 -13.95 17.49
C ARG A 380 -14.18 -14.27 16.61
N GLY A 381 -13.75 -13.30 15.83
CA GLY A 381 -12.51 -13.37 15.05
C GLY A 381 -11.62 -12.19 15.39
N VAL A 382 -10.33 -12.37 15.15
CA VAL A 382 -9.33 -11.31 15.07
C VAL A 382 -8.83 -11.30 13.63
N LEU A 383 -8.53 -10.13 13.09
CA LEU A 383 -7.95 -10.01 11.76
C LEU A 383 -6.61 -10.76 11.69
N ASP A 384 -6.24 -11.18 10.49
CA ASP A 384 -4.92 -11.69 10.16
C ASP A 384 -4.34 -10.78 9.08
N ILE A 385 -3.15 -10.22 9.28
CA ILE A 385 -2.58 -9.20 8.38
C ILE A 385 -1.80 -9.92 7.29
N ASN A 386 -2.27 -9.79 6.04
CA ASN A 386 -1.64 -10.43 4.90
C ASN A 386 -0.60 -9.53 4.23
N ALA A 387 -0.87 -8.23 4.08
CA ALA A 387 0.07 -7.28 3.49
C ALA A 387 0.24 -6.06 4.38
N LEU A 388 1.37 -5.37 4.28
CA LEU A 388 1.59 -4.07 4.91
C LEU A 388 2.49 -3.20 4.04
N GLU A 389 2.24 -1.90 4.03
CA GLU A 389 3.13 -0.91 3.43
C GLU A 389 2.82 0.49 4.01
N ALA A 390 3.34 1.56 3.42
CA ALA A 390 3.18 2.92 3.93
C ALA A 390 2.67 3.90 2.88
N ILE A 391 1.88 4.86 3.32
CA ILE A 391 1.49 6.03 2.53
C ILE A 391 1.69 7.31 3.32
N GLY A 392 1.69 8.42 2.60
CA GLY A 392 1.84 9.74 3.18
C GLY A 392 0.72 10.70 2.81
N ASP A 393 1.04 11.98 2.89
CA ASP A 393 0.16 13.07 2.55
C ASP A 393 -0.23 13.05 1.07
N GLY A 394 -1.41 13.61 0.77
CA GLY A 394 -1.81 13.85 -0.61
C GLY A 394 -0.83 14.80 -1.28
N GLN A 395 -0.22 14.38 -2.39
CA GLN A 395 0.55 15.31 -3.21
C GLN A 395 -0.41 16.27 -3.91
N GLU A 396 -0.22 17.57 -3.72
CA GLU A 396 -0.92 18.58 -4.53
C GLU A 396 -0.42 18.47 -5.97
N ILE A 397 -1.15 17.70 -6.79
CA ILE A 397 -0.90 17.65 -8.23
C ILE A 397 -1.34 18.99 -8.82
N PRO A 398 -0.47 19.71 -9.55
CA PRO A 398 -0.83 20.99 -10.14
C PRO A 398 -2.07 20.83 -11.03
N VAL A 399 -3.06 21.69 -10.83
CA VAL A 399 -4.17 21.85 -11.78
C VAL A 399 -3.90 23.03 -12.69
N GLY A 400 -4.46 22.97 -13.88
CA GLY A 400 -4.34 24.06 -14.83
C GLY A 400 -4.88 25.41 -14.33
N PRO A 401 -4.50 26.51 -15.00
CA PRO A 401 -4.86 27.88 -14.58
C PRO A 401 -6.37 28.16 -14.59
N CYS A 402 -7.15 27.39 -15.36
CA CYS A 402 -8.60 27.41 -15.33
C CYS A 402 -9.14 25.97 -15.29
N PRO A 403 -9.23 25.35 -14.10
CA PRO A 403 -9.56 23.94 -13.97
C PRO A 403 -10.90 23.59 -14.64
N GLY A 404 -10.88 22.63 -15.57
CA GLY A 404 -12.06 22.13 -16.28
C GLY A 404 -12.39 22.84 -17.60
N ASP A 405 -11.78 23.97 -17.92
CA ASP A 405 -11.98 24.72 -19.18
C ASP A 405 -11.12 24.12 -20.30
N PHE A 406 -11.46 22.91 -20.69
CA PHE A 406 -10.65 22.14 -21.62
C PHE A 406 -10.62 22.75 -23.01
N ASN A 407 -11.66 23.46 -23.43
CA ASN A 407 -11.67 24.12 -24.74
C ASN A 407 -11.06 25.54 -24.73
N GLY A 408 -10.76 26.09 -23.54
CA GLY A 408 -10.11 27.39 -23.36
C GLY A 408 -11.03 28.59 -23.62
N ASP A 409 -12.36 28.41 -23.54
CA ASP A 409 -13.36 29.46 -23.73
C ASP A 409 -13.72 30.22 -22.44
N HIS A 410 -13.06 29.87 -21.33
CA HIS A 410 -13.23 30.41 -19.98
C HIS A 410 -14.56 30.03 -19.30
N VAL A 411 -15.31 29.08 -19.84
CA VAL A 411 -16.58 28.61 -19.27
C VAL A 411 -16.60 27.10 -19.20
N VAL A 412 -16.46 26.54 -18.01
CA VAL A 412 -16.52 25.09 -17.81
C VAL A 412 -17.94 24.58 -18.05
N ASN A 413 -18.17 23.90 -19.17
CA ASN A 413 -19.49 23.44 -19.59
C ASN A 413 -19.43 22.11 -20.36
N ALA A 414 -20.52 21.71 -21.02
CA ALA A 414 -20.60 20.42 -21.70
C ALA A 414 -19.68 20.31 -22.93
N ALA A 415 -19.22 21.43 -23.51
CA ALA A 415 -18.26 21.44 -24.60
C ALA A 415 -16.88 20.94 -24.16
N ASP A 416 -16.45 21.25 -22.94
CA ASP A 416 -15.17 20.77 -22.38
C ASP A 416 -15.17 19.25 -22.22
N TYR A 417 -16.28 18.68 -21.76
CA TYR A 417 -16.43 17.23 -21.62
C TYR A 417 -16.19 16.49 -22.93
N THR A 418 -16.67 17.03 -24.05
CA THR A 418 -16.44 16.39 -25.36
C THR A 418 -14.96 16.38 -25.73
N LEU A 419 -14.22 17.44 -25.40
CA LEU A 419 -12.79 17.51 -25.67
C LEU A 419 -12.00 16.54 -24.79
N TRP A 420 -12.31 16.44 -23.49
CA TRP A 420 -11.74 15.42 -22.64
C TRP A 420 -11.99 14.02 -23.18
N ARG A 421 -13.25 13.72 -23.54
CA ARG A 421 -13.63 12.39 -24.01
C ARG A 421 -12.91 12.01 -25.31
N ASP A 422 -12.72 12.97 -26.21
CA ASP A 422 -12.03 12.76 -27.49
C ASP A 422 -10.53 12.52 -27.32
N ASN A 423 -9.93 12.96 -26.21
CA ASN A 423 -8.50 12.86 -25.92
C ASN A 423 -8.15 11.91 -24.76
N LEU A 424 -9.13 11.14 -24.25
CA LEU A 424 -8.94 10.20 -23.15
C LEU A 424 -7.81 9.18 -23.46
N GLY A 425 -6.83 9.11 -22.57
CA GLY A 425 -5.64 8.25 -22.66
C GLY A 425 -4.43 8.90 -23.33
N SER A 426 -4.52 10.16 -23.78
CA SER A 426 -3.37 10.89 -24.33
C SER A 426 -2.47 11.43 -23.22
N SER A 427 -1.15 11.34 -23.37
CA SER A 427 -0.18 12.00 -22.48
C SER A 427 0.09 13.47 -22.82
N ASP A 428 -0.54 13.99 -23.87
CA ASP A 428 -0.45 15.40 -24.27
C ASP A 428 -1.57 16.22 -23.61
N GLU A 429 -1.32 16.70 -22.39
CA GLU A 429 -2.21 17.58 -21.63
C GLU A 429 -2.58 18.88 -22.37
N THR A 430 -1.82 19.28 -23.39
CA THR A 430 -2.15 20.49 -24.16
C THR A 430 -3.43 20.32 -24.98
N LEU A 431 -3.88 19.08 -25.22
CA LEU A 431 -5.13 18.76 -25.92
C LEU A 431 -6.38 19.16 -25.13
N ILE A 432 -6.26 19.32 -23.81
CA ILE A 432 -7.29 19.90 -22.93
C ILE A 432 -6.86 21.27 -22.37
N ASN A 433 -6.06 22.01 -23.16
CA ASN A 433 -5.50 23.31 -22.80
C ASN A 433 -4.68 23.33 -21.51
N SER A 434 -4.20 22.17 -21.05
CA SER A 434 -3.53 22.02 -19.75
C SER A 434 -4.38 22.60 -18.61
N ASN A 435 -5.71 22.47 -18.74
CA ASN A 435 -6.71 22.88 -17.75
C ASN A 435 -7.25 21.70 -16.92
N GLY A 436 -6.65 20.53 -17.09
CA GLY A 436 -6.90 19.31 -16.34
C GLY A 436 -6.07 19.18 -15.07
N LEU A 437 -5.94 17.93 -14.64
CA LEU A 437 -4.95 17.49 -13.67
C LEU A 437 -3.63 17.34 -14.43
N LEU A 438 -2.59 18.06 -14.04
CA LEU A 438 -1.31 18.07 -14.76
C LEU A 438 -0.42 16.91 -14.31
N ASP A 439 -0.98 15.71 -14.24
CA ASP A 439 -0.27 14.47 -13.93
C ASP A 439 0.43 13.89 -15.18
N GLY A 440 0.11 14.40 -16.37
CA GLY A 440 0.75 14.01 -17.63
C GLY A 440 -0.01 12.95 -18.41
N VAL A 441 -1.27 12.66 -18.05
CA VAL A 441 -2.16 11.83 -18.85
C VAL A 441 -3.63 12.25 -18.70
N ILE A 442 -4.29 12.47 -19.84
CA ILE A 442 -5.71 12.82 -19.89
C ILE A 442 -6.53 11.59 -19.49
N ASN A 443 -7.03 11.55 -18.26
CA ASN A 443 -7.62 10.36 -17.64
C ASN A 443 -8.92 10.69 -16.89
N HIS A 444 -9.36 9.82 -15.97
CA HIS A 444 -10.59 10.06 -15.21
C HIS A 444 -10.52 11.29 -14.29
N ASP A 445 -9.33 11.69 -13.85
CA ASP A 445 -9.14 12.79 -12.92
C ASP A 445 -9.35 14.15 -13.56
N ASP A 446 -9.00 14.31 -14.83
CA ASP A 446 -9.42 15.48 -15.61
C ASP A 446 -10.94 15.58 -15.65
N TYR A 447 -11.62 14.45 -15.84
CA TYR A 447 -13.07 14.44 -15.77
C TYR A 447 -13.58 14.87 -14.38
N LEU A 448 -12.93 14.45 -13.29
CA LEU A 448 -13.28 14.91 -11.95
C LEU A 448 -13.01 16.41 -11.77
N VAL A 449 -11.90 16.93 -12.32
CA VAL A 449 -11.59 18.37 -12.36
C VAL A 449 -12.70 19.12 -13.08
N TRP A 450 -13.06 18.71 -14.29
CA TRP A 450 -14.16 19.29 -15.05
C TRP A 450 -15.49 19.24 -14.29
N ARG A 451 -15.84 18.06 -13.74
CA ARG A 451 -17.09 17.84 -13.02
C ARG A 451 -17.20 18.76 -11.80
N ASN A 452 -16.12 18.88 -11.04
CA ASN A 452 -16.07 19.71 -9.83
C ASN A 452 -16.11 21.21 -10.14
N HIS A 453 -15.67 21.61 -11.34
CA HIS A 453 -15.68 23.00 -11.79
C HIS A 453 -16.83 23.31 -12.76
N TYR A 454 -17.75 22.38 -13.02
CA TYR A 454 -18.84 22.59 -13.98
C TYR A 454 -19.67 23.84 -13.66
N GLY A 455 -19.84 24.70 -14.66
CA GLY A 455 -20.51 26.00 -14.54
C GLY A 455 -19.62 27.14 -14.03
N THR A 456 -18.34 26.87 -13.76
CA THR A 456 -17.37 27.92 -13.39
C THR A 456 -17.03 28.78 -14.60
N ILE A 457 -16.89 30.08 -14.37
CA ILE A 457 -16.37 31.04 -15.34
C ILE A 457 -15.02 31.52 -14.83
N CYS A 458 -13.96 31.27 -15.58
CA CYS A 458 -12.62 31.69 -15.19
C CYS A 458 -12.35 33.15 -15.57
N PRO A 459 -11.51 33.84 -14.79
CA PRO A 459 -11.06 35.17 -15.16
C PRO A 459 -10.18 35.09 -16.42
N SER A 460 -10.65 35.66 -17.53
CA SER A 460 -9.82 35.78 -18.73
C SER A 460 -8.57 36.63 -18.46
N PRO A 461 -7.39 36.26 -19.00
CA PRO A 461 -6.16 37.05 -18.90
C PRO A 461 -6.28 38.50 -19.42
N ILE A 462 -7.35 38.81 -20.16
CA ILE A 462 -7.62 40.12 -20.76
C ILE A 462 -8.13 41.15 -19.73
N LEU A 463 -8.44 40.76 -18.49
CA LEU A 463 -8.93 41.67 -17.45
C LEU A 463 -8.18 41.59 -16.11
N ALA A 464 -6.87 41.30 -16.14
CA ALA A 464 -5.98 41.85 -15.11
C ALA A 464 -5.83 43.36 -15.39
N ALA A 465 -6.90 44.12 -15.15
CA ALA A 465 -6.81 45.56 -15.06
C ALA A 465 -5.77 45.85 -13.99
N THR A 466 -4.64 46.39 -14.42
CA THR A 466 -3.62 46.92 -13.53
C THR A 466 -4.34 47.87 -12.58
N THR A 467 -4.49 47.47 -11.31
CA THR A 467 -4.69 48.43 -10.24
C THR A 467 -3.35 49.15 -10.05
N GLY A 468 -2.94 49.89 -11.09
CA GLY A 468 -1.97 50.94 -10.95
C GLY A 468 -2.62 51.93 -10.00
N SER A 469 -2.11 51.96 -8.77
CA SER A 469 -2.41 52.99 -7.80
C SER A 469 -2.20 54.33 -8.50
N VAL A 470 -3.31 54.96 -8.89
CA VAL A 470 -3.29 56.32 -9.42
C VAL A 470 -2.73 57.17 -8.29
N PRO A 471 -1.54 57.79 -8.44
CA PRO A 471 -1.04 58.70 -7.43
C PRO A 471 -2.08 59.79 -7.26
N GLU A 472 -2.57 59.97 -6.03
CA GLU A 472 -3.56 61.01 -5.75
C GLU A 472 -3.04 62.35 -6.28
N PRO A 473 -3.87 63.13 -7.01
CA PRO A 473 -3.43 64.42 -7.51
C PRO A 473 -2.95 65.28 -6.35
N VAL A 474 -1.80 65.92 -6.53
CA VAL A 474 -1.08 66.81 -5.60
C VAL A 474 -1.93 68.03 -5.11
N ALA A 475 -3.24 68.04 -5.39
CA ALA A 475 -4.21 69.04 -4.98
C ALA A 475 -4.26 69.21 -3.44
N CYS A 476 -4.16 68.13 -2.65
CA CYS A 476 -4.12 68.24 -1.18
C CYS A 476 -2.82 68.89 -0.68
N LEU A 477 -1.69 68.62 -1.35
CA LEU A 477 -0.41 69.25 -1.02
C LEU A 477 -0.41 70.76 -1.39
N LEU A 478 -1.03 71.11 -2.51
CA LEU A 478 -1.18 72.51 -2.95
C LEU A 478 -2.15 73.30 -2.06
N LEU A 479 -3.24 72.70 -1.58
CA LEU A 479 -4.14 73.30 -0.60
C LEU A 479 -3.43 73.50 0.76
N GLY A 480 -2.62 72.54 1.18
CA GLY A 480 -1.76 72.67 2.37
C GLY A 480 -0.77 73.83 2.26
N LEU A 481 -0.02 73.92 1.16
CA LEU A 481 0.96 74.99 0.94
C LEU A 481 0.33 76.39 0.80
N ALA A 482 -0.86 76.48 0.19
CA ALA A 482 -1.59 77.74 0.09
C ALA A 482 -2.05 78.26 1.48
N SER A 483 -2.47 77.35 2.37
CA SER A 483 -2.91 77.72 3.73
C SER A 483 -1.75 78.22 4.63
N VAL A 484 -0.54 77.69 4.45
CA VAL A 484 0.67 78.15 5.18
C VAL A 484 1.12 79.54 4.69
N ALA A 485 1.05 79.80 3.38
CA ALA A 485 1.37 81.12 2.80
C ALA A 485 0.38 82.23 3.25
N LEU A 486 -0.91 81.90 3.40
CA LEU A 486 -1.94 82.81 3.93
C LEU A 486 -1.76 83.12 5.42
N CYS A 487 -1.21 82.19 6.22
CA CYS A 487 -0.88 82.46 7.62
C CYS A 487 0.36 83.35 7.79
N TRP A 488 1.35 83.23 6.91
CA TRP A 488 2.57 84.04 6.95
C TRP A 488 2.39 85.51 6.56
N THR A 489 1.39 85.81 5.72
CA THR A 489 1.08 87.20 5.30
C THR A 489 0.27 87.99 6.32
N ARG A 490 -0.47 87.32 7.22
CA ARG A 490 -1.20 87.98 8.32
C ARG A 490 -0.36 88.26 9.56
N ALA A 491 0.80 87.63 9.72
CA ALA A 491 1.69 87.84 10.86
C ALA A 491 2.66 89.04 10.69
N ARG A 492 2.60 89.76 9.56
CA ARG A 492 3.46 90.93 9.25
C ARG A 492 2.70 92.24 9.00
N ALA A 493 1.44 92.32 9.42
CA ALA A 493 0.64 93.55 9.37
C ALA A 493 0.44 94.14 10.77
#